data_AF-A0A4S9DA38-F1
#
_entry.id   AF-A0A4S9DA38-F1
#
_cell.length_a   1.000
_cell.length_b   1.000
_cell.length_c   1.000
_cell.angle_alpha   90.00
_cell.angle_beta   90.00
_cell.angle_gamma   90.00
#
_symmetry.space_group_name_H-M   'P 1'
#
loop_
_entity.id
_entity.type
_entity.pdbx_description
1 polymer ?
#
loop_
_entity_poly.entity_id
_entity_poly.type
_entity_poly.pdbx_seq_one_letter_code
_entity_poly.pdbx_strand_id
1 'polypeptide(L)'
;MPYTLINLLDLIEIGGQSTCVGSKSGGKERCGNHNLVTDVEKADLILLMMGSGASRKLVRMFLRNLAVFSLCKRNHQGQIEGVVKKWTEHTASTSMFEDTKSSKIPRICLYSSAKTEAQKLKVSLEDARLQGQKAQELAQNTQFEVQRLLAENRSLKTSLTQISQEHRVSNLASSKLEAQVETLLQAKVELSESNIHLRTEYAAAEEQVKTIRLQFATMEDVNSKLREDLEKTQQVNLDLDDTVSDLKSGVQDWKNKSIDLEWQVASLEKRLEVSTASKDSLRGKLTDLRAEFEASKATEKKLTERNATLNLRTRELEKFQREIQLVECEDERDETAGKAEVSEEAQSASTSWQCAVM
;
A
#
# COMPACT_ATOMS: atom_id res chain seq x y z
N MET A 1 23.92 -13.55 73.70
CA MET A 1 25.28 -13.00 73.50
C MET A 1 25.44 -11.79 74.43
N PRO A 2 26.54 -11.67 75.19
CA PRO A 2 26.63 -10.63 76.22
C PRO A 2 26.99 -9.27 75.61
N TYR A 3 26.03 -8.34 75.65
CA TYR A 3 26.27 -6.91 75.40
C TYR A 3 27.09 -6.30 76.55
N THR A 4 28.01 -5.39 76.24
CA THR A 4 28.81 -4.67 77.25
C THR A 4 27.93 -3.63 77.97
N LEU A 5 27.72 -3.77 79.28
CA LEU A 5 26.86 -2.88 80.07
C LEU A 5 27.57 -1.55 80.41
N ILE A 6 26.93 -0.41 80.18
CA ILE A 6 27.41 0.95 80.55
C ILE A 6 27.25 1.22 82.06
N ASN A 7 28.14 2.02 82.67
CA ASN A 7 28.01 2.46 84.07
C ASN A 7 27.02 3.62 84.22
N LEU A 8 26.47 3.82 85.43
CA LEU A 8 25.42 4.82 85.65
C LEU A 8 25.92 6.26 85.44
N LEU A 9 27.17 6.57 85.81
CA LEU A 9 27.74 7.91 85.61
C LEU A 9 28.01 8.19 84.13
N ASP A 10 28.55 7.22 83.40
CA ASP A 10 28.75 7.34 81.94
C ASP A 10 27.43 7.60 81.20
N LEU A 11 26.31 7.03 81.68
CA LEU A 11 24.98 7.30 81.12
C LEU A 11 24.56 8.77 81.25
N ILE A 12 24.92 9.41 82.37
CA ILE A 12 24.61 10.81 82.67
C ILE A 12 25.57 11.72 81.88
N GLU A 13 26.86 11.39 81.86
CA GLU A 13 27.91 12.18 81.24
C GLU A 13 27.81 12.22 79.70
N ILE A 14 27.40 11.11 79.07
CA ILE A 14 27.22 11.05 77.61
C ILE A 14 25.95 11.78 77.16
N GLY A 15 25.08 12.19 78.10
CA GLY A 15 24.07 13.23 77.91
C GLY A 15 23.21 13.10 76.65
N GLY A 16 22.15 12.29 76.69
CA GLY A 16 20.99 12.37 75.77
C GLY A 16 21.26 12.33 74.25
N GLN A 17 22.49 12.05 73.80
CA GLN A 17 22.82 11.89 72.38
C GLN A 17 23.22 10.45 72.10
N SER A 18 22.21 9.64 71.77
CA SER A 18 22.37 8.34 71.09
C SER A 18 23.14 7.24 71.84
N THR A 19 22.90 7.08 73.15
CA THR A 19 23.51 6.02 73.97
C THR A 19 22.61 4.80 74.12
N CYS A 20 22.98 3.71 73.44
CA CYS A 20 22.46 2.38 73.72
C CYS A 20 23.11 1.87 75.01
N VAL A 21 22.34 1.29 75.94
CA VAL A 21 22.87 0.71 77.19
C VAL A 21 23.72 -0.56 76.97
N GLY A 22 23.98 -0.93 75.71
CA GLY A 22 24.96 -1.94 75.34
C GLY A 22 25.33 -1.94 73.86
N SER A 23 26.55 -2.38 73.55
CA SER A 23 27.09 -2.56 72.19
C SER A 23 27.36 -4.03 71.89
N LYS A 24 27.12 -4.46 70.65
CA LYS A 24 27.48 -5.80 70.17
C LYS A 24 28.98 -5.82 69.91
N SER A 25 29.70 -6.85 70.35
CA SER A 25 31.14 -7.01 70.11
C SER A 25 31.43 -6.94 68.60
N GLY A 26 31.96 -5.81 68.12
CA GLY A 26 32.12 -5.52 66.69
C GLY A 26 31.73 -4.10 66.25
N GLY A 27 31.13 -3.30 67.14
CA GLY A 27 31.21 -1.83 67.09
C GLY A 27 30.44 -1.06 66.01
N LYS A 28 29.56 -1.68 65.19
CA LYS A 28 28.88 -0.95 64.09
C LYS A 28 27.35 -0.96 64.07
N GLU A 29 26.67 -1.58 65.04
CA GLU A 29 25.20 -1.50 65.14
C GLU A 29 24.76 -0.96 66.51
N ARG A 30 24.13 0.22 66.51
CA ARG A 30 23.55 0.87 67.69
C ARG A 30 22.05 0.56 67.75
N CYS A 31 21.53 0.07 68.87
CA CYS A 31 20.07 -0.12 69.02
C CYS A 31 19.38 1.24 69.27
N GLY A 32 18.61 1.75 68.31
CA GLY A 32 17.94 3.04 68.46
C GLY A 32 16.81 3.01 69.49
N ASN A 33 17.03 3.56 70.69
CA ASN A 33 15.97 3.86 71.65
C ASN A 33 15.68 5.38 71.62
N HIS A 34 14.43 5.78 71.45
CA HIS A 34 14.03 7.16 71.08
C HIS A 34 13.61 8.06 72.26
N ASN A 35 13.76 7.63 73.52
CA ASN A 35 13.42 8.44 74.70
C ASN A 35 14.68 9.06 75.33
N LEU A 36 15.19 10.15 74.74
CA LEU A 36 16.53 10.66 75.05
C LEU A 36 16.62 11.71 76.17
N VAL A 37 15.53 12.44 76.48
CA VAL A 37 15.56 13.52 77.49
C VAL A 37 15.05 13.06 78.86
N THR A 38 14.02 12.22 78.89
CA THR A 38 13.41 11.72 80.14
C THR A 38 14.27 10.69 80.88
N ASP A 39 15.26 10.08 80.23
CA ASP A 39 16.15 9.10 80.83
C ASP A 39 17.27 9.76 81.66
N VAL A 40 17.78 10.92 81.22
CA VAL A 40 18.79 11.71 81.96
C VAL A 40 18.17 12.34 83.21
N GLU A 41 17.01 12.97 83.08
CA GLU A 41 16.29 13.57 84.23
C GLU A 41 15.95 12.53 85.32
N LYS A 42 15.59 11.31 84.92
CA LYS A 42 15.34 10.20 85.86
C LYS A 42 16.61 9.70 86.51
N ALA A 43 17.74 9.70 85.80
CA ALA A 43 19.04 9.33 86.37
C ALA A 43 19.52 10.38 87.39
N ASP A 44 19.37 11.67 87.09
CA ASP A 44 19.66 12.77 88.02
C ASP A 44 18.77 12.74 89.27
N LEU A 45 17.48 12.44 89.09
CA LEU A 45 16.56 12.25 90.21
C LEU A 45 16.98 11.08 91.11
N ILE A 46 17.52 10.00 90.54
CA ILE A 46 18.04 8.87 91.32
C ILE A 46 19.28 9.28 92.11
N LEU A 47 20.19 10.06 91.54
CA LEU A 47 21.34 10.61 92.27
C LEU A 47 20.91 11.55 93.40
N LEU A 48 19.90 12.41 93.18
CA LEU A 48 19.33 13.28 94.23
C LEU A 48 18.67 12.46 95.35
N MET A 49 17.94 11.39 95.00
CA MET A 49 17.36 10.48 95.98
C MET A 49 18.45 9.75 96.80
N MET A 50 19.56 9.39 96.16
CA MET A 50 20.69 8.80 96.86
C MET A 50 21.36 9.81 97.81
N GLY A 51 21.64 11.03 97.35
CA GLY A 51 22.26 12.09 98.16
C GLY A 51 21.39 12.58 99.33
N SER A 52 20.08 12.38 99.27
CA SER A 52 19.14 12.65 100.37
C SER A 52 18.95 11.48 101.35
N GLY A 53 19.71 10.38 101.19
CA GLY A 53 19.67 9.24 102.10
C GLY A 53 18.46 8.32 101.91
N ALA A 54 17.82 8.32 100.73
CA ALA A 54 16.66 7.48 100.47
C ALA A 54 16.97 5.98 100.66
N SER A 55 15.98 5.22 101.13
CA SER A 55 16.16 3.80 101.41
C SER A 55 16.65 3.02 100.18
N ARG A 56 17.60 2.09 100.37
CA ARG A 56 18.15 1.26 99.28
C ARG A 56 17.06 0.54 98.46
N LYS A 57 15.94 0.19 99.09
CA LYS A 57 14.79 -0.46 98.43
C LYS A 57 14.12 0.48 97.41
N LEU A 58 13.97 1.76 97.78
CA LEU A 58 13.39 2.77 96.89
C LEU A 58 14.34 3.08 95.73
N VAL A 59 15.62 3.31 96.02
CA VAL A 59 16.65 3.56 94.98
C VAL A 59 16.70 2.41 93.97
N ARG A 60 16.72 1.15 94.44
CA ARG A 60 16.72 -0.03 93.57
C ARG A 60 15.46 -0.12 92.69
N MET A 61 14.30 0.27 93.20
CA MET A 61 13.06 0.30 92.42
C MET A 61 13.14 1.32 91.28
N PHE A 62 13.67 2.52 91.55
CA PHE A 62 13.84 3.54 90.51
C PHE A 62 14.92 3.17 89.49
N LEU A 63 16.04 2.56 89.91
CA LEU A 63 17.04 2.01 89.00
C LEU A 63 16.43 0.93 88.08
N ARG A 64 15.53 0.08 88.60
CA ARG A 64 14.81 -0.91 87.79
C ARG A 64 13.90 -0.26 86.75
N ASN A 65 13.17 0.79 87.14
CA ASN A 65 12.35 1.55 86.20
C ASN A 65 13.19 2.20 85.11
N LEU A 66 14.31 2.84 85.48
CA LEU A 66 15.24 3.44 84.52
C LEU A 66 15.78 2.39 83.55
N ALA A 67 16.23 1.23 84.04
CA ALA A 67 16.70 0.13 83.19
C ALA A 67 15.62 -0.38 82.21
N VAL A 68 14.35 -0.44 82.63
CA VAL A 68 13.23 -0.80 81.73
C VAL A 68 13.03 0.22 80.62
N PHE A 69 13.16 1.52 80.92
CA PHE A 69 13.01 2.59 79.92
C PHE A 69 14.18 2.65 78.94
N SER A 70 15.41 2.51 79.44
CA SER A 70 16.61 2.70 78.63
C SER A 70 16.97 1.48 77.78
N LEU A 71 16.45 0.27 78.09
CA LEU A 71 16.71 -0.94 77.31
C LEU A 71 15.70 -1.15 76.16
N CYS A 72 16.21 -1.31 74.93
CA CYS A 72 15.37 -1.64 73.77
C CYS A 72 14.70 -3.03 73.91
N LYS A 73 13.38 -3.07 73.75
CA LYS A 73 12.54 -4.27 73.86
C LYS A 73 12.91 -5.41 72.90
N ARG A 74 13.51 -5.13 71.73
CA ARG A 74 13.89 -6.16 70.73
C ARG A 74 15.20 -6.87 71.06
N ASN A 75 16.20 -6.17 71.59
CA ASN A 75 17.57 -6.69 71.67
C ASN A 75 18.06 -6.99 73.10
N HIS A 76 17.35 -6.54 74.14
CA HIS A 76 17.81 -6.60 75.55
C HIS A 76 16.80 -7.26 76.50
N GLN A 77 15.95 -8.16 75.99
CA GLN A 77 14.74 -8.67 76.64
C GLN A 77 14.94 -9.51 77.94
N GLY A 78 16.17 -9.63 78.45
CA GLY A 78 16.48 -10.35 79.70
C GLY A 78 17.63 -9.76 80.51
N GLN A 79 18.05 -8.52 80.24
CA GLN A 79 19.24 -7.93 80.85
C GLN A 79 18.94 -6.88 81.94
N ILE A 80 17.66 -6.64 82.24
CA ILE A 80 17.22 -5.66 83.25
C ILE A 80 17.87 -5.94 84.60
N GLU A 81 17.84 -7.19 85.07
CA GLU A 81 18.41 -7.53 86.38
C GLU A 81 19.94 -7.42 86.40
N GLY A 82 20.61 -7.68 85.27
CA GLY A 82 22.06 -7.51 85.14
C GLY A 82 22.48 -6.04 85.19
N VAL A 83 21.74 -5.15 84.53
CA VAL A 83 21.97 -3.69 84.56
C VAL A 83 21.70 -3.13 85.96
N VAL A 84 20.56 -3.48 86.56
CA VAL A 84 20.21 -3.03 87.91
C VAL A 84 21.24 -3.50 88.93
N LYS A 85 21.72 -4.75 88.82
CA LYS A 85 22.79 -5.26 89.68
C LYS A 85 24.08 -4.46 89.51
N LYS A 86 24.55 -4.26 88.27
CA LYS A 86 25.78 -3.49 87.99
C LYS A 86 25.69 -2.04 88.47
N TRP A 87 24.56 -1.37 88.26
CA TRP A 87 24.35 0.01 88.74
C TRP A 87 24.23 0.08 90.26
N THR A 88 23.56 -0.88 90.89
CA THR A 88 23.49 -0.95 92.35
C THR A 88 24.89 -1.16 92.96
N GLU A 89 25.70 -2.06 92.39
CA GLU A 89 27.08 -2.31 92.84
C GLU A 89 27.98 -1.09 92.62
N HIS A 90 27.85 -0.41 91.49
CA HIS A 90 28.56 0.84 91.22
C HIS A 90 28.18 1.92 92.26
N THR A 91 26.90 2.13 92.54
CA THR A 91 26.44 3.10 93.54
C THR A 91 26.82 2.76 94.98
N ALA A 92 27.02 1.47 95.30
CA ALA A 92 27.54 1.04 96.60
C ALA A 92 29.06 1.26 96.72
N SER A 93 29.77 1.36 95.60
CA SER A 93 31.23 1.52 95.55
C SER A 93 31.67 2.99 95.60
N THR A 94 30.77 3.96 95.34
CA THR A 94 31.08 5.41 95.24
C THR A 94 30.83 6.22 96.54
N SER A 95 30.84 5.60 97.73
CA SER A 95 30.77 6.26 99.07
C SER A 95 29.95 7.59 99.15
N MET A 96 28.67 7.57 98.79
CA MET A 96 27.76 8.74 98.87
C MET A 96 26.61 8.56 99.88
N PHE A 97 26.77 7.67 100.86
CA PHE A 97 25.85 7.54 102.00
C PHE A 97 26.60 7.91 103.29
N GLU A 98 26.65 9.19 103.62
CA GLU A 98 26.91 9.65 104.99
C GLU A 98 25.60 10.16 105.61
N ASP A 99 25.20 9.49 106.70
CA ASP A 99 24.06 9.82 107.55
C ASP A 99 24.17 11.23 108.12
N THR A 100 23.16 12.08 107.94
CA THR A 100 23.01 13.31 108.74
C THR A 100 21.65 13.40 109.42
N LYS A 101 21.69 13.21 110.74
CA LYS A 101 20.63 13.41 111.71
C LYS A 101 20.42 14.91 111.99
N SER A 102 19.16 15.26 112.27
CA SER A 102 18.71 16.23 113.29
C SER A 102 19.12 17.72 113.17
N SER A 103 18.14 18.61 113.05
CA SER A 103 17.87 19.62 114.09
C SER A 103 16.50 20.32 113.93
N LYS A 104 15.95 20.73 115.07
CA LYS A 104 14.64 21.36 115.32
C LYS A 104 14.73 22.89 115.22
N ILE A 105 13.64 23.56 114.86
CA ILE A 105 13.45 25.01 115.09
C ILE A 105 12.19 25.22 115.95
N PRO A 106 12.26 25.93 117.10
CA PRO A 106 11.12 26.19 117.97
C PRO A 106 10.53 27.61 117.84
N ARG A 107 9.23 27.71 118.13
CA ARG A 107 8.43 28.94 118.38
C ARG A 107 8.78 29.54 119.74
N ILE A 108 8.76 30.87 119.88
CA ILE A 108 8.70 31.59 121.17
C ILE A 108 7.74 32.79 121.07
N CYS A 109 6.95 32.96 122.14
CA CYS A 109 5.93 33.99 122.38
C CYS A 109 6.45 35.19 123.21
N LEU A 110 5.90 36.37 122.88
CA LEU A 110 5.30 37.42 123.73
C LEU A 110 6.08 38.30 124.77
N TYR A 111 5.81 39.60 124.59
CA TYR A 111 5.59 40.72 125.53
C TYR A 111 6.79 41.46 126.16
N SER A 112 7.04 42.68 125.68
CA SER A 112 6.90 43.93 126.47
C SER A 112 7.17 45.20 125.64
N SER A 113 6.18 46.08 125.50
CA SER A 113 6.25 47.57 125.44
C SER A 113 5.24 48.16 124.44
N ALA A 114 4.00 48.29 124.90
CA ALA A 114 2.80 48.58 124.13
C ALA A 114 2.69 49.99 123.49
N LYS A 115 3.75 50.82 123.48
CA LYS A 115 3.69 52.18 122.89
C LYS A 115 4.64 52.38 121.70
N THR A 116 5.80 51.74 121.72
CA THR A 116 6.74 51.68 120.58
C THR A 116 6.46 50.52 119.63
N GLU A 117 5.92 49.39 120.13
CA GLU A 117 5.40 48.31 119.28
C GLU A 117 4.12 48.71 118.56
N ALA A 118 3.23 49.52 119.16
CA ALA A 118 2.03 49.99 118.48
C ALA A 118 2.36 50.89 117.28
N GLN A 119 3.41 51.73 117.38
CA GLN A 119 3.88 52.56 116.28
C GLN A 119 4.58 51.74 115.19
N LYS A 120 5.43 50.76 115.57
CA LYS A 120 6.09 49.84 114.63
C LYS A 120 5.13 48.86 113.96
N LEU A 121 4.15 48.35 114.68
CA LEU A 121 3.06 47.53 114.14
C LEU A 121 2.15 48.38 113.25
N LYS A 122 1.95 49.66 113.55
CA LYS A 122 1.21 50.57 112.66
C LYS A 122 1.97 50.85 111.37
N VAL A 123 3.29 51.08 111.43
CA VAL A 123 4.14 51.22 110.24
C VAL A 123 4.22 49.90 109.47
N SER A 124 4.37 48.75 110.15
CA SER A 124 4.40 47.43 109.53
C SER A 124 3.05 46.99 108.98
N LEU A 125 1.94 47.39 109.60
CA LEU A 125 0.58 47.18 109.10
C LEU A 125 0.34 48.06 107.88
N GLU A 126 0.83 49.30 107.87
CA GLU A 126 0.68 50.19 106.74
C GLU A 126 1.60 49.77 105.58
N ASP A 127 2.82 49.28 105.84
CA ASP A 127 3.68 48.63 104.86
C ASP A 127 3.07 47.32 104.33
N ALA A 128 2.47 46.50 105.21
CA ALA A 128 1.75 45.30 104.79
C ALA A 128 0.48 45.64 104.00
N ARG A 129 -0.18 46.77 104.31
CA ARG A 129 -1.33 47.28 103.55
C ARG A 129 -0.90 47.81 102.19
N LEU A 130 0.24 48.51 102.12
CA LEU A 130 0.82 49.03 100.88
C LEU A 130 1.37 47.91 100.00
N GLN A 131 2.01 46.89 100.59
CA GLN A 131 2.39 45.66 99.90
C GLN A 131 1.16 44.84 99.48
N GLY A 132 0.11 44.77 100.30
CA GLY A 132 -1.15 44.14 99.96
C GLY A 132 -1.85 44.84 98.79
N GLN A 133 -1.83 46.17 98.76
CA GLN A 133 -2.33 46.98 97.64
C GLN A 133 -1.49 46.74 96.38
N LYS A 134 -0.15 46.76 96.47
CA LYS A 134 0.72 46.42 95.33
C LYS A 134 0.52 45.00 94.84
N ALA A 135 0.34 44.03 95.73
CA ALA A 135 0.08 42.65 95.38
C ALA A 135 -1.30 42.49 94.71
N GLN A 136 -2.30 43.24 95.17
CA GLN A 136 -3.63 43.28 94.58
C GLN A 136 -3.63 43.95 93.20
N GLU A 137 -2.91 45.05 93.03
CA GLU A 137 -2.73 45.74 91.76
C GLU A 137 -1.94 44.87 90.76
N LEU A 138 -0.89 44.20 91.22
CA LEU A 138 -0.15 43.20 90.43
C LEU A 138 -1.07 42.04 90.03
N ALA A 139 -1.86 41.51 90.96
CA ALA A 139 -2.81 40.43 90.69
C ALA A 139 -3.86 40.83 89.64
N GLN A 140 -4.41 42.04 89.75
CA GLN A 140 -5.34 42.59 88.76
C GLN A 140 -4.70 42.78 87.40
N ASN A 141 -3.46 43.30 87.35
CA ASN A 141 -2.72 43.48 86.10
C ASN A 141 -2.38 42.14 85.45
N THR A 142 -1.94 41.14 86.23
CA THR A 142 -1.74 39.77 85.71
C THR A 142 -3.04 39.13 85.25
N GLN A 143 -4.17 39.39 85.93
CA GLN A 143 -5.48 38.87 85.51
C GLN A 143 -5.92 39.49 84.17
N PHE A 144 -5.70 40.78 83.98
CA PHE A 144 -5.94 41.46 82.71
C PHE A 144 -5.06 40.88 81.59
N GLU A 145 -3.77 40.68 81.86
CA GLU A 145 -2.83 40.11 80.88
C GLU A 145 -3.19 38.67 80.49
N VAL A 146 -3.60 37.84 81.47
CA VAL A 146 -4.09 36.48 81.20
C VAL A 146 -5.35 36.51 80.35
N GLN A 147 -6.28 37.44 80.59
CA GLN A 147 -7.47 37.59 79.76
C GLN A 147 -7.12 38.03 78.34
N ARG A 148 -6.15 38.94 78.16
CA ARG A 148 -5.65 39.35 76.84
C ARG A 148 -5.04 38.17 76.08
N LEU A 149 -4.13 37.43 76.71
CA LEU A 149 -3.49 36.25 76.12
C LEU A 149 -4.50 35.14 75.80
N LEU A 150 -5.52 34.94 76.63
CA LEU A 150 -6.61 34.00 76.32
C LEU A 150 -7.42 34.44 75.10
N ALA A 151 -7.68 35.74 74.94
CA ALA A 151 -8.36 36.27 73.77
C ALA A 151 -7.50 36.12 72.49
N GLU A 152 -6.21 36.45 72.57
CA GLU A 152 -5.24 36.23 71.48
C GLU A 152 -5.16 34.74 71.11
N ASN A 153 -5.09 33.83 72.08
CA ASN A 153 -5.04 32.39 71.83
C ASN A 153 -6.32 31.89 71.14
N ARG A 154 -7.50 32.39 71.54
CA ARG A 154 -8.77 32.10 70.84
C ARG A 154 -8.76 32.63 69.41
N SER A 155 -8.25 33.83 69.18
CA SER A 155 -8.11 34.41 67.85
C SER A 155 -7.16 33.57 66.97
N LEU A 156 -5.96 33.27 67.46
CA LEU A 156 -4.97 32.43 66.76
C LEU A 156 -5.51 31.04 66.44
N LYS A 157 -6.24 30.43 67.38
CA LYS A 157 -6.90 29.13 67.15
C LYS A 157 -7.91 29.21 66.01
N THR A 158 -8.66 30.30 65.91
CA THR A 158 -9.63 30.54 64.84
C THR A 158 -8.92 30.73 63.50
N SER A 159 -7.87 31.55 63.45
CA SER A 159 -7.04 31.72 62.24
C SER A 159 -6.40 30.41 61.79
N LEU A 160 -5.90 29.59 62.72
CA LEU A 160 -5.34 28.28 62.39
C LEU A 160 -6.38 27.35 61.76
N THR A 161 -7.61 27.33 62.30
CA THR A 161 -8.70 26.54 61.70
C THR A 161 -9.07 27.03 60.31
N GLN A 162 -9.07 28.35 60.09
CA GLN A 162 -9.33 28.94 58.77
C GLN A 162 -8.24 28.55 57.77
N ILE A 163 -6.96 28.73 58.11
CA ILE A 163 -5.83 28.36 57.25
C ILE A 163 -5.86 26.86 56.92
N SER A 164 -6.17 26.01 57.90
CA SER A 164 -6.31 24.57 57.66
C SER A 164 -7.44 24.25 56.68
N GLN A 165 -8.55 24.98 56.72
CA GLN A 165 -9.66 24.78 55.80
C GLN A 165 -9.31 25.28 54.40
N GLU A 166 -8.70 26.46 54.29
CA GLU A 166 -8.21 27.02 53.02
C GLU A 166 -7.20 26.08 52.35
N HIS A 167 -6.28 25.51 53.14
CA HIS A 167 -5.34 24.51 52.64
C HIS A 167 -6.04 23.25 52.10
N ARG A 168 -7.10 22.76 52.76
CA ARG A 168 -7.89 21.62 52.24
C ARG A 168 -8.58 21.96 50.91
N VAL A 169 -9.16 23.16 50.81
CA VAL A 169 -9.81 23.63 49.56
C VAL A 169 -8.78 23.77 48.45
N SER A 170 -7.62 24.35 48.74
CA SER A 170 -6.50 24.48 47.80
C SER A 170 -6.03 23.12 47.28
N ASN A 171 -5.84 22.14 48.18
CA ASN A 171 -5.44 20.79 47.79
C ASN A 171 -6.48 20.10 46.91
N LEU A 172 -7.77 20.28 47.20
CA LEU A 172 -8.84 19.74 46.36
C LEU A 172 -8.83 20.39 44.96
N ALA A 173 -8.59 21.70 44.89
CA ALA A 173 -8.45 22.41 43.62
C ALA A 173 -7.23 21.93 42.83
N SER A 174 -6.08 21.73 43.49
CA SER A 174 -4.87 21.16 42.88
C SER A 174 -5.14 19.78 42.30
N SER A 175 -5.76 18.89 43.08
CA SER A 175 -6.11 17.54 42.62
C SER A 175 -7.05 17.56 41.41
N LYS A 176 -8.00 18.50 41.37
CA LYS A 176 -8.89 18.67 40.21
C LYS A 176 -8.13 19.16 38.97
N LEU A 177 -7.19 20.09 39.13
CA LEU A 177 -6.35 20.56 38.03
C LEU A 177 -5.42 19.45 37.53
N GLU A 178 -4.82 18.68 38.42
CA GLU A 178 -3.99 17.51 38.07
C GLU A 178 -4.78 16.50 37.23
N ALA A 179 -6.01 16.17 37.63
CA ALA A 179 -6.88 15.27 36.85
C ALA A 179 -7.24 15.85 35.47
N GLN A 180 -7.44 17.16 35.36
CA GLN A 180 -7.69 17.83 34.07
C GLN A 180 -6.45 17.79 33.18
N VAL A 181 -5.27 18.02 33.74
CA VAL A 181 -3.98 17.93 33.00
C VAL A 181 -3.78 16.52 32.48
N GLU A 182 -4.04 15.49 33.29
CA GLU A 182 -3.93 14.09 32.86
C GLU A 182 -4.88 13.78 31.70
N THR A 183 -6.14 14.24 31.81
CA THR A 183 -7.13 14.07 30.73
C THR A 183 -6.70 14.76 29.44
N LEU A 184 -6.12 15.97 29.53
CA LEU A 184 -5.61 16.70 28.36
C LEU A 184 -4.37 16.03 27.75
N LEU A 185 -3.50 15.46 28.57
CA LEU A 185 -2.34 14.68 28.10
C LEU A 185 -2.79 13.44 27.35
N GLN A 186 -3.78 12.71 27.87
CA GLN A 186 -4.35 11.55 27.22
C GLN A 186 -5.00 11.93 25.86
N ALA A 187 -5.83 12.97 25.83
CA ALA A 187 -6.44 13.46 24.59
C ALA A 187 -5.38 13.91 23.56
N LYS A 188 -4.26 14.50 24.01
CA LYS A 188 -3.15 14.87 23.13
C LYS A 188 -2.49 13.65 22.51
N VAL A 189 -2.29 12.57 23.27
CA VAL A 189 -1.72 11.32 22.75
C VAL A 189 -2.65 10.72 21.69
N GLU A 190 -3.94 10.60 21.98
CA GLU A 190 -4.94 10.06 21.05
C GLU A 190 -5.00 10.87 19.75
N LEU A 191 -4.98 12.21 19.84
CA LEU A 191 -4.92 13.08 18.67
C LEU A 191 -3.62 12.90 17.87
N SER A 192 -2.50 12.68 18.55
CA SER A 192 -1.22 12.44 17.86
C SER A 192 -1.19 11.10 17.13
N GLU A 193 -1.75 10.05 17.73
CA GLU A 193 -1.88 8.73 17.11
C GLU A 193 -2.83 8.77 15.90
N SER A 194 -3.98 9.43 16.05
CA SER A 194 -4.92 9.67 14.95
C SER A 194 -4.27 10.46 13.80
N ASN A 195 -3.45 11.47 14.11
CA ASN A 195 -2.73 12.24 13.10
C ASN A 195 -1.71 11.38 12.33
N ILE A 196 -0.96 10.52 13.04
CA ILE A 196 -0.03 9.58 12.42
C ILE A 196 -0.80 8.62 11.49
N HIS A 197 -1.92 8.08 11.95
CA HIS A 197 -2.75 7.19 11.15
C HIS A 197 -3.27 7.86 9.87
N LEU A 198 -3.85 9.07 9.97
CA LEU A 198 -4.32 9.82 8.81
C LEU A 198 -3.19 10.14 7.81
N ARG A 199 -1.98 10.44 8.30
CA ARG A 199 -0.81 10.64 7.42
C ARG A 199 -0.44 9.37 6.68
N THR A 200 -0.52 8.21 7.33
CA THR A 200 -0.26 6.92 6.65
C THR A 200 -1.32 6.59 5.62
N GLU A 201 -2.60 6.83 5.91
CA GLU A 201 -3.69 6.64 4.94
C GLU A 201 -3.56 7.60 3.75
N TYR A 202 -3.20 8.86 4.00
CA TYR A 202 -2.96 9.84 2.95
C TYR A 202 -1.82 9.40 2.02
N ALA A 203 -0.68 8.94 2.57
CA ALA A 203 0.44 8.45 1.78
C ALA A 203 0.04 7.22 0.95
N ALA A 204 -0.73 6.28 1.53
CA ALA A 204 -1.23 5.11 0.80
C ALA A 204 -2.18 5.51 -0.34
N ALA A 205 -3.08 6.47 -0.10
CA ALA A 205 -3.98 7.00 -1.13
C ALA A 205 -3.20 7.72 -2.25
N GLU A 206 -2.15 8.47 -1.92
CA GLU A 206 -1.30 9.13 -2.90
C GLU A 206 -0.62 8.12 -3.84
N GLU A 207 -0.10 7.01 -3.30
CA GLU A 207 0.50 5.93 -4.08
C GLU A 207 -0.53 5.19 -4.96
N GLN A 208 -1.75 4.99 -4.45
CA GLN A 208 -2.85 4.45 -5.26
C GLN A 208 -3.19 5.37 -6.43
N VAL A 209 -3.24 6.69 -6.21
CA VAL A 209 -3.48 7.67 -7.27
C VAL A 209 -2.36 7.65 -8.31
N LYS A 210 -1.09 7.54 -7.91
CA LYS A 210 0.05 7.39 -8.84
C LYS A 210 -0.10 6.14 -9.71
N THR A 211 -0.47 5.02 -9.08
CA THR A 211 -0.69 3.74 -9.77
C THR A 211 -1.83 3.85 -10.79
N ILE A 212 -2.97 4.42 -10.39
CA ILE A 212 -4.13 4.61 -11.28
C ILE A 212 -3.76 5.52 -12.46
N ARG A 213 -3.03 6.61 -12.23
CA ARG A 213 -2.56 7.50 -13.31
C ARG A 213 -1.67 6.76 -14.32
N LEU A 214 -0.77 5.90 -13.85
CA LEU A 214 0.07 5.09 -14.73
C LEU A 214 -0.75 4.09 -15.55
N GLN A 215 -1.76 3.47 -14.93
CA GLN A 215 -2.69 2.58 -15.64
C GLN A 215 -3.48 3.32 -16.72
N PHE A 216 -3.97 4.53 -16.43
CA PHE A 216 -4.64 5.37 -17.43
C PHE A 216 -3.72 5.71 -18.61
N ALA A 217 -2.49 6.15 -18.35
CA ALA A 217 -1.52 6.46 -19.41
C ALA A 217 -1.22 5.23 -20.29
N THR A 218 -1.10 4.04 -19.68
CA THR A 218 -0.89 2.79 -20.41
C THR A 218 -2.11 2.44 -21.27
N MET A 219 -3.33 2.65 -20.75
CA MET A 219 -4.55 2.38 -21.50
C MET A 219 -4.77 3.36 -22.65
N GLU A 220 -4.36 4.63 -22.50
CA GLU A 220 -4.37 5.62 -23.58
C GLU A 220 -3.41 5.25 -24.72
N ASP A 221 -2.22 4.73 -24.41
CA ASP A 221 -1.27 4.22 -25.40
C ASP A 221 -1.83 3.01 -26.15
N VAL A 222 -2.40 2.04 -25.44
CA VAL A 222 -3.07 0.87 -26.06
C VAL A 222 -4.23 1.31 -26.95
N ASN A 223 -5.08 2.22 -26.48
CA ASN A 223 -6.18 2.74 -27.28
C ASN A 223 -5.71 3.49 -28.53
N SER A 224 -4.59 4.22 -28.47
CA SER A 224 -4.01 4.89 -29.64
C SER A 224 -3.53 3.87 -30.67
N LYS A 225 -2.81 2.82 -30.24
CA LYS A 225 -2.37 1.73 -31.11
C LYS A 225 -3.54 0.99 -31.78
N LEU A 226 -4.59 0.69 -31.01
CA LEU A 226 -5.78 0.04 -31.55
C LEU A 226 -6.51 0.91 -32.58
N ARG A 227 -6.53 2.24 -32.42
CA ARG A 227 -7.08 3.14 -33.44
C ARG A 227 -6.24 3.14 -34.72
N GLU A 228 -4.92 3.17 -34.59
CA GLU A 228 -4.02 3.09 -35.73
C GLU A 228 -4.19 1.77 -36.50
N ASP A 229 -4.27 0.65 -35.78
CA ASP A 229 -4.49 -0.68 -36.38
C ASP A 229 -5.87 -0.79 -37.06
N LEU A 230 -6.90 -0.15 -36.48
CA LEU A 230 -8.23 -0.07 -37.09
C LEU A 230 -8.20 0.74 -38.39
N GLU A 231 -7.53 1.89 -38.40
CA GLU A 231 -7.38 2.74 -39.59
C GLU A 231 -6.63 2.00 -40.71
N LYS A 232 -5.54 1.30 -40.37
CA LYS A 232 -4.81 0.44 -41.33
C LYS A 232 -5.71 -0.66 -41.90
N THR A 233 -6.51 -1.31 -41.06
CA THR A 233 -7.43 -2.38 -41.50
C THR A 233 -8.52 -1.82 -42.41
N GLN A 234 -9.06 -0.65 -42.09
CA GLN A 234 -10.04 0.05 -42.94
C GLN A 234 -9.45 0.41 -44.30
N GLN A 235 -8.21 0.90 -44.34
CA GLN A 235 -7.53 1.21 -45.60
C GLN A 235 -7.32 -0.06 -46.45
N VAL A 236 -6.85 -1.15 -45.84
CA VAL A 236 -6.68 -2.43 -46.56
C VAL A 236 -8.01 -2.94 -47.12
N ASN A 237 -9.12 -2.76 -46.41
CA ASN A 237 -10.44 -3.13 -46.92
C ASN A 237 -10.86 -2.28 -48.13
N LEU A 238 -10.59 -0.97 -48.13
CA LEU A 238 -10.84 -0.11 -49.29
C LEU A 238 -10.03 -0.56 -50.51
N ASP A 239 -8.74 -0.85 -50.31
CA ASP A 239 -7.86 -1.33 -51.39
C ASP A 239 -8.34 -2.69 -51.95
N LEU A 240 -8.89 -3.56 -51.09
CA LEU A 240 -9.52 -4.82 -51.49
C LEU A 240 -10.82 -4.60 -52.28
N ASP A 241 -11.67 -3.67 -51.88
CA ASP A 241 -12.91 -3.33 -52.60
C ASP A 241 -12.61 -2.78 -54.00
N ASP A 242 -11.56 -1.96 -54.14
CA ASP A 242 -11.06 -1.48 -55.42
C ASP A 242 -10.56 -2.66 -56.28
N THR A 243 -9.75 -3.56 -55.69
CA THR A 243 -9.27 -4.77 -56.38
C THR A 243 -10.41 -5.67 -56.85
N VAL A 244 -11.45 -5.84 -56.03
CA VAL A 244 -12.65 -6.61 -56.41
C VAL A 244 -13.41 -5.93 -57.54
N SER A 245 -13.50 -4.60 -57.53
CA SER A 245 -14.14 -3.82 -58.59
C SER A 245 -13.40 -3.96 -59.93
N ASP A 246 -12.07 -3.91 -59.90
CA ASP A 246 -11.22 -4.12 -61.07
C ASP A 246 -11.32 -5.55 -61.61
N LEU A 247 -11.35 -6.56 -60.73
CA LEU A 247 -11.57 -7.94 -61.15
C LEU A 247 -12.95 -8.12 -61.78
N LYS A 248 -13.99 -7.49 -61.23
CA LYS A 248 -15.35 -7.56 -61.77
C LYS A 248 -15.44 -6.92 -63.16
N SER A 249 -14.81 -5.76 -63.37
CA SER A 249 -14.75 -5.13 -64.69
C SER A 249 -13.97 -6.00 -65.68
N GLY A 250 -12.81 -6.53 -65.28
CA GLY A 250 -12.02 -7.44 -66.11
C GLY A 250 -12.78 -8.71 -66.50
N VAL A 251 -13.55 -9.32 -65.59
CA VAL A 251 -14.42 -10.47 -65.91
C VAL A 251 -15.49 -10.09 -66.93
N GLN A 252 -16.09 -8.90 -66.82
CA GLN A 252 -17.08 -8.44 -67.78
C GLN A 252 -16.46 -8.21 -69.17
N ASP A 253 -15.24 -7.67 -69.25
CA ASP A 253 -14.51 -7.50 -70.50
C ASP A 253 -14.19 -8.85 -71.16
N TRP A 254 -13.74 -9.84 -70.38
CA TRP A 254 -13.51 -11.19 -70.87
C TRP A 254 -14.79 -11.86 -71.37
N LYS A 255 -15.91 -11.65 -70.67
CA LYS A 255 -17.23 -12.13 -71.10
C LYS A 255 -17.62 -11.53 -72.46
N ASN A 256 -17.43 -10.22 -72.64
CA ASN A 256 -17.72 -9.55 -73.91
C ASN A 256 -16.82 -10.08 -75.04
N LYS A 257 -15.51 -10.25 -74.78
CA LYS A 257 -14.58 -10.87 -75.75
C LYS A 257 -14.97 -12.30 -76.12
N SER A 258 -15.47 -13.08 -75.16
CA SER A 258 -15.96 -14.44 -75.43
C SER A 258 -17.15 -14.42 -76.40
N ILE A 259 -18.12 -13.52 -76.18
CA ILE A 259 -19.28 -13.34 -77.07
C ILE A 259 -18.83 -12.94 -78.48
N ASP A 260 -17.88 -12.01 -78.60
CA ASP A 260 -17.34 -11.60 -79.90
C ASP A 260 -16.65 -12.75 -80.64
N LEU A 261 -15.91 -13.60 -79.92
CA LEU A 261 -15.27 -14.79 -80.48
C LEU A 261 -16.31 -15.83 -80.92
N GLU A 262 -17.36 -16.07 -80.14
CA GLU A 262 -18.47 -16.95 -80.53
C GLU A 262 -19.14 -16.47 -81.83
N TRP A 263 -19.36 -15.16 -81.98
CA TRP A 263 -19.87 -14.56 -83.21
C TRP A 263 -18.92 -14.77 -84.41
N GLN A 264 -17.61 -14.60 -84.20
CA GLN A 264 -16.63 -14.85 -85.26
C GLN A 264 -16.62 -16.32 -85.68
N VAL A 265 -16.69 -17.25 -84.73
CA VAL A 265 -16.77 -18.69 -85.01
C VAL A 265 -18.02 -19.00 -85.83
N ALA A 266 -19.20 -18.54 -85.41
CA ALA A 266 -20.45 -18.76 -86.15
C ALA A 266 -20.40 -18.19 -87.58
N SER A 267 -19.77 -17.02 -87.77
CA SER A 267 -19.56 -16.43 -89.09
C SER A 267 -18.65 -17.29 -89.98
N LEU A 268 -17.54 -17.80 -89.42
CA LEU A 268 -16.62 -18.68 -90.13
C LEU A 268 -17.26 -20.03 -90.49
N GLU A 269 -18.04 -20.61 -89.59
CA GLU A 269 -18.82 -21.82 -89.85
C GLU A 269 -19.78 -21.62 -91.02
N LYS A 270 -20.49 -20.48 -91.08
CA LYS A 270 -21.38 -20.17 -92.20
C LYS A 270 -20.62 -20.03 -93.52
N ARG A 271 -19.46 -19.37 -93.51
CA ARG A 271 -18.59 -19.26 -94.70
C ARG A 271 -18.09 -20.62 -95.15
N LEU A 272 -17.75 -21.52 -94.22
CA LEU A 272 -17.34 -22.88 -94.52
C LEU A 272 -18.46 -23.70 -95.17
N GLU A 273 -19.69 -23.58 -94.67
CA GLU A 273 -20.87 -24.22 -95.25
C GLU A 273 -21.09 -23.78 -96.71
N VAL A 274 -21.05 -22.47 -96.97
CA VAL A 274 -21.17 -21.90 -98.33
C VAL A 274 -20.04 -22.41 -99.25
N SER A 275 -18.80 -22.42 -98.76
CA SER A 275 -17.65 -22.93 -99.51
C SER A 275 -17.80 -24.42 -99.83
N THR A 276 -18.36 -25.21 -98.90
CA THR A 276 -18.58 -26.64 -99.08
C THR A 276 -19.67 -26.89 -100.14
N ALA A 277 -20.79 -26.18 -100.06
CA ALA A 277 -21.85 -26.24 -101.07
C ALA A 277 -21.35 -25.82 -102.47
N SER A 278 -20.51 -24.78 -102.54
CA SER A 278 -19.88 -24.35 -103.80
C SER A 278 -18.97 -25.44 -104.39
N LYS A 279 -18.13 -26.06 -103.56
CA LYS A 279 -17.28 -27.19 -103.95
C LYS A 279 -18.10 -28.37 -104.47
N ASP A 280 -19.21 -28.70 -103.82
CA ASP A 280 -20.09 -29.80 -104.24
C ASP A 280 -20.81 -29.49 -105.56
N SER A 281 -21.25 -28.24 -105.76
CA SER A 281 -21.81 -27.78 -107.04
C SER A 281 -20.78 -27.89 -108.18
N LEU A 282 -19.54 -27.46 -107.96
CA LEU A 282 -18.46 -27.60 -108.94
C LEU A 282 -18.12 -29.06 -109.23
N ARG A 283 -18.16 -29.93 -108.21
CA ARG A 283 -18.01 -31.38 -108.39
C ARG A 283 -19.12 -31.97 -109.25
N GLY A 284 -20.37 -31.52 -109.05
CA GLY A 284 -21.51 -31.88 -109.89
C GLY A 284 -21.26 -31.50 -111.35
N LYS A 285 -20.97 -30.22 -111.61
CA LYS A 285 -20.64 -29.72 -112.96
C LYS A 285 -19.49 -30.48 -113.63
N LEU A 286 -18.45 -30.82 -112.88
CA LEU A 286 -17.33 -31.61 -113.40
C LEU A 286 -17.76 -33.03 -113.78
N THR A 287 -18.70 -33.62 -113.04
CA THR A 287 -19.25 -34.95 -113.33
C THR A 287 -20.10 -34.91 -114.60
N ASP A 288 -20.94 -33.89 -114.75
CA ASP A 288 -21.77 -33.67 -115.95
C ASP A 288 -20.89 -33.49 -117.20
N LEU A 289 -19.88 -32.62 -117.12
CA LEU A 289 -18.93 -32.40 -118.23
C LEU A 289 -18.17 -33.66 -118.61
N ARG A 290 -17.79 -34.51 -117.65
CA ARG A 290 -17.18 -35.82 -117.95
C ARG A 290 -18.14 -36.74 -118.69
N ALA A 291 -19.41 -36.75 -118.31
CA ALA A 291 -20.42 -37.56 -118.99
C ALA A 291 -20.67 -37.06 -120.43
N GLU A 292 -20.76 -35.74 -120.63
CA GLU A 292 -20.86 -35.12 -121.96
C GLU A 292 -19.63 -35.45 -122.83
N PHE A 293 -18.43 -35.39 -122.25
CA PHE A 293 -17.19 -35.75 -122.94
C PHE A 293 -17.18 -37.22 -123.39
N GLU A 294 -17.54 -38.16 -122.51
CA GLU A 294 -17.63 -39.58 -122.89
C GLU A 294 -18.73 -39.84 -123.93
N ALA A 295 -19.86 -39.13 -123.85
CA ALA A 295 -20.90 -39.19 -124.87
C ALA A 295 -20.38 -38.68 -126.23
N SER A 296 -19.66 -37.55 -126.24
CA SER A 296 -19.03 -37.01 -127.45
C SER A 296 -17.97 -37.94 -128.03
N LYS A 297 -17.19 -38.62 -127.19
CA LYS A 297 -16.22 -39.62 -127.62
C LYS A 297 -16.90 -40.84 -128.23
N ALA A 298 -18.04 -41.25 -127.68
CA ALA A 298 -18.85 -42.34 -128.24
C ALA A 298 -19.48 -41.95 -129.59
N THR A 299 -19.92 -40.69 -129.77
CA THR A 299 -20.41 -40.22 -131.07
C THR A 299 -19.28 -40.10 -132.09
N GLU A 300 -18.10 -39.63 -131.70
CA GLU A 300 -16.90 -39.63 -132.55
C GLU A 300 -16.54 -41.04 -133.01
N LYS A 301 -16.56 -42.03 -132.10
CA LYS A 301 -16.35 -43.45 -132.46
C LYS A 301 -17.38 -43.94 -133.48
N LYS A 302 -18.67 -43.62 -133.32
CA LYS A 302 -19.71 -44.00 -134.30
C LYS A 302 -19.50 -43.32 -135.65
N LEU A 303 -19.08 -42.05 -135.66
CA LEU A 303 -18.81 -41.32 -136.90
C LEU A 303 -17.59 -41.89 -137.62
N THR A 304 -16.53 -42.24 -136.91
CA THR A 304 -15.34 -42.88 -137.49
C THR A 304 -15.67 -44.27 -138.06
N GLU A 305 -16.45 -45.09 -137.38
CA GLU A 305 -16.97 -46.38 -137.88
C GLU A 305 -17.86 -46.19 -139.13
N ARG A 306 -18.77 -45.21 -139.11
CA ARG A 306 -19.62 -44.89 -140.27
C ARG A 306 -18.81 -44.38 -141.45
N ASN A 307 -17.81 -43.55 -141.22
CA ASN A 307 -16.92 -43.04 -142.25
C ASN A 307 -16.10 -44.18 -142.87
N ALA A 308 -15.60 -45.13 -142.07
CA ALA A 308 -14.96 -46.34 -142.58
C ALA A 308 -15.90 -47.18 -143.46
N THR A 309 -17.17 -47.31 -143.05
CA THR A 309 -18.21 -48.02 -143.83
C THR A 309 -18.53 -47.31 -145.14
N LEU A 310 -18.67 -45.98 -145.12
CA LEU A 310 -18.88 -45.18 -146.34
C LEU A 310 -17.70 -45.31 -147.28
N ASN A 311 -16.47 -45.18 -146.79
CA ASN A 311 -15.26 -45.39 -147.59
C ASN A 311 -15.23 -46.79 -148.24
N LEU A 312 -15.69 -47.84 -147.54
CA LEU A 312 -15.82 -49.17 -148.13
C LEU A 312 -16.83 -49.18 -149.28
N ARG A 313 -18.03 -48.61 -149.08
CA ARG A 313 -19.04 -48.48 -150.14
C ARG A 313 -18.57 -47.64 -151.31
N THR A 314 -17.82 -46.56 -151.07
CA THR A 314 -17.22 -45.75 -152.13
C THR A 314 -16.29 -46.60 -152.97
N ARG A 315 -15.44 -47.43 -152.36
CA ARG A 315 -14.58 -48.37 -153.10
C ARG A 315 -15.37 -49.41 -153.88
N GLU A 316 -16.49 -49.90 -153.34
CA GLU A 316 -17.41 -50.80 -154.05
C GLU A 316 -18.04 -50.11 -155.26
N LEU A 317 -18.49 -48.86 -155.12
CA LEU A 317 -19.01 -48.06 -156.23
C LEU A 317 -17.94 -47.76 -157.27
N GLU A 318 -16.72 -47.39 -156.87
CA GLU A 318 -15.58 -47.23 -157.79
C GLU A 318 -15.24 -48.53 -158.52
N LYS A 319 -15.49 -49.69 -157.89
CA LYS A 319 -15.36 -50.99 -158.55
C LYS A 319 -16.47 -51.21 -159.57
N PHE A 320 -17.73 -50.98 -159.21
CA PHE A 320 -18.86 -51.06 -160.14
C PHE A 320 -18.72 -50.07 -161.31
N GLN A 321 -18.23 -48.86 -161.06
CA GLN A 321 -18.00 -47.87 -162.12
C GLN A 321 -16.88 -48.32 -163.07
N ARG A 322 -15.83 -48.96 -162.56
CA ARG A 322 -14.82 -49.61 -163.41
C ARG A 322 -15.41 -50.77 -164.21
N GLU A 323 -16.32 -51.55 -163.63
CA GLU A 323 -17.05 -52.61 -164.33
C GLU A 323 -17.97 -52.02 -165.43
N ILE A 324 -18.66 -50.90 -165.20
CA ILE A 324 -19.45 -50.19 -166.22
C ILE A 324 -18.56 -49.62 -167.32
N GLN A 325 -17.44 -48.98 -166.99
CA GLN A 325 -16.49 -48.48 -168.01
C GLN A 325 -15.91 -49.62 -168.86
N LEU A 326 -15.75 -50.82 -168.32
CA LEU A 326 -15.36 -52.01 -169.09
C LEU A 326 -16.47 -52.45 -170.06
N VAL A 327 -17.74 -52.31 -169.69
CA VAL A 327 -18.91 -52.57 -170.56
C VAL A 327 -19.08 -51.48 -171.62
N GLU A 328 -18.87 -50.20 -171.29
CA GLU A 328 -18.86 -49.10 -172.27
C GLU A 328 -17.67 -49.19 -173.24
N CYS A 329 -16.52 -49.74 -172.80
CA CYS A 329 -15.38 -50.06 -173.68
C CYS A 329 -15.61 -51.29 -174.59
N GLU A 330 -16.66 -52.07 -174.36
CA GLU A 330 -17.10 -53.15 -175.27
C GLU A 330 -18.07 -52.63 -176.35
N ASP A 331 -18.75 -51.49 -176.15
CA ASP A 331 -19.74 -50.92 -177.09
C ASP A 331 -19.27 -49.70 -177.92
N GLU A 332 -18.12 -49.08 -177.62
CA GLU A 332 -17.55 -47.99 -178.45
C GLU A 332 -16.15 -48.32 -178.97
N ARG A 333 -16.04 -49.41 -179.73
CA ARG A 333 -14.89 -49.68 -180.61
C ARG A 333 -15.29 -49.66 -182.09
N ASP A 334 -15.94 -48.57 -182.49
CA ASP A 334 -15.92 -48.10 -183.88
C ASP A 334 -15.95 -46.56 -183.93
N GLU A 335 -15.04 -46.03 -184.76
CA GLU A 335 -14.97 -44.65 -185.28
C GLU A 335 -14.40 -43.49 -184.43
N THR A 336 -13.11 -43.24 -184.74
CA THR A 336 -12.51 -41.94 -185.15
C THR A 336 -11.57 -41.18 -184.22
N ALA A 337 -10.55 -40.66 -184.90
CA ALA A 337 -9.34 -40.00 -184.43
C ALA A 337 -9.52 -38.51 -184.11
N GLY A 338 -8.64 -38.01 -183.22
CA GLY A 338 -7.93 -36.75 -183.49
C GLY A 338 -8.00 -35.66 -182.41
N LYS A 339 -6.80 -35.21 -182.04
CA LYS A 339 -6.41 -33.93 -181.36
C LYS A 339 -6.66 -33.84 -179.86
N ALA A 340 -6.02 -32.97 -179.08
CA ALA A 340 -4.71 -32.29 -178.98
C ALA A 340 -4.90 -31.24 -177.85
N GLU A 341 -3.81 -30.87 -177.14
CA GLU A 341 -3.66 -29.66 -176.29
C GLU A 341 -4.39 -29.62 -174.93
N VAL A 342 -3.75 -29.43 -173.75
CA VAL A 342 -2.89 -28.37 -173.15
C VAL A 342 -3.68 -27.52 -172.12
N SER A 343 -2.96 -27.10 -171.06
CA SER A 343 -3.25 -26.04 -170.06
C SER A 343 -3.86 -26.54 -168.74
N GLU A 344 -3.18 -26.56 -167.59
CA GLU A 344 -2.46 -25.51 -166.84
C GLU A 344 -3.40 -24.62 -165.98
N GLU A 345 -3.06 -24.55 -164.68
CA GLU A 345 -3.37 -23.53 -163.67
C GLU A 345 -4.82 -23.16 -163.30
N ALA A 346 -5.11 -23.25 -161.99
CA ALA A 346 -5.54 -22.08 -161.22
C ALA A 346 -5.37 -22.32 -159.71
N GLN A 347 -4.40 -21.63 -159.13
CA GLN A 347 -4.39 -21.24 -157.72
C GLN A 347 -5.60 -20.33 -157.44
N SER A 348 -6.12 -20.38 -156.21
CA SER A 348 -6.67 -19.19 -155.56
C SER A 348 -6.49 -19.31 -154.05
N ALA A 349 -5.50 -18.57 -153.56
CA ALA A 349 -5.38 -18.15 -152.18
C ALA A 349 -6.54 -17.21 -151.82
N SER A 350 -7.01 -17.27 -150.57
CA SER A 350 -7.64 -16.10 -149.92
C SER A 350 -7.60 -16.23 -148.40
N THR A 351 -6.61 -15.55 -147.81
CA THR A 351 -6.63 -14.74 -146.57
C THR A 351 -7.55 -15.14 -145.40
N SER A 352 -6.99 -15.45 -144.22
CA SER A 352 -6.59 -14.48 -143.17
C SER A 352 -7.74 -13.62 -142.66
N TRP A 353 -8.21 -13.89 -141.43
CA TRP A 353 -8.58 -12.86 -140.45
C TRP A 353 -8.27 -13.36 -139.02
N GLN A 354 -7.24 -12.75 -138.41
CA GLN A 354 -7.11 -12.58 -136.96
C GLN A 354 -8.08 -11.49 -136.50
N CYS A 355 -8.64 -11.65 -135.29
CA CYS A 355 -8.97 -10.64 -134.26
C CYS A 355 -9.79 -11.37 -133.17
N ALA A 356 -9.23 -11.71 -132.01
CA ALA A 356 -9.05 -10.87 -130.82
C ALA A 356 -10.37 -10.56 -130.10
N VAL A 357 -10.43 -10.84 -128.78
CA VAL A 357 -10.69 -9.88 -127.69
C VAL A 357 -10.86 -10.62 -126.35
N MET A 358 -10.03 -10.16 -125.40
CA MET A 358 -10.05 -10.21 -123.92
C MET A 358 -10.69 -11.39 -123.17
#